data_AF-A0A3D2B5V6-F1
#
_entry.id   AF-A0A3D2B5V6-F1
#
_cell.length_a   1.000
_cell.length_b   1.000
_cell.length_c   1.000
_cell.angle_alpha   90.00
_cell.angle_beta   90.00
_cell.angle_gamma   90.00
#
_symmetry.space_group_name_H-M   'P 1'
#
loop_
_entity.id
_entity.type
_entity.pdbx_description
1 polymer ?
#
loop_
_entity_poly.entity_id
_entity_poly.type
_entity_poly.pdbx_seq_one_letter_code
_entity_poly.pdbx_strand_id
1 'polypeptide(L)'
;AMMDRVPESVPEEERIWFALAAYNMGYAHMIDARALTAKTKGNPDSWSDVKQRLPLLSQKPYYSKLTYGYARGHEAYAYVENIRKYQISLVGYLMEKEKEAQAAQQLAQAYPVVAPEELTHPITSILPFAAFSADAAFERSHLASPNTLVPTPLQ
;
A
#
# COMPACT_ATOMS: atom_id res chain seq x y z
N ALA A 1 -28.08 -6.71 0.70
CA ALA A 1 -26.73 -6.62 0.09
C ALA A 1 -26.28 -8.00 -0.39
N MET A 2 -25.19 -8.11 -1.16
CA MET A 2 -24.64 -9.43 -1.55
C MET A 2 -24.19 -10.25 -0.33
N MET A 3 -23.73 -9.57 0.72
CA MET A 3 -23.36 -10.16 2.01
C MET A 3 -24.50 -10.99 2.62
N ASP A 4 -25.73 -10.45 2.62
CA ASP A 4 -26.91 -11.12 3.18
C ASP A 4 -27.34 -12.36 2.38
N ARG A 5 -26.84 -12.50 1.14
CA ARG A 5 -27.09 -13.69 0.31
C ARG A 5 -26.07 -14.79 0.58
N VAL A 6 -24.93 -14.48 1.19
CA VAL A 6 -23.92 -15.50 1.52
C VAL A 6 -24.50 -16.41 2.62
N PRO A 7 -24.40 -17.73 2.48
CA PRO A 7 -24.92 -18.67 3.48
C PRO A 7 -24.38 -18.40 4.88
N GLU A 8 -25.25 -18.53 5.88
CA GLU A 8 -24.91 -18.22 7.28
C GLU A 8 -23.79 -19.10 7.85
N SER A 9 -23.55 -20.27 7.25
CA SER A 9 -22.45 -21.18 7.58
C SER A 9 -21.06 -20.58 7.33
N VAL A 10 -20.96 -19.56 6.46
CA VAL A 10 -19.72 -18.84 6.22
C VAL A 10 -19.45 -17.88 7.40
N PRO A 11 -18.26 -17.93 8.03
CA PRO A 11 -17.87 -17.01 9.09
C PRO A 11 -18.01 -15.55 8.66
N GLU A 12 -18.50 -14.70 9.57
CA GLU A 12 -18.86 -13.31 9.28
C GLU A 12 -17.67 -12.51 8.68
N GLU A 13 -16.48 -12.72 9.23
CA GLU A 13 -15.22 -12.12 8.81
C GLU A 13 -14.78 -12.53 7.39
N GLU A 14 -15.29 -13.66 6.89
CA GLU A 14 -14.97 -14.17 5.55
C GLU A 14 -16.06 -13.89 4.52
N ARG A 15 -17.30 -13.54 4.94
CA ARG A 15 -18.43 -13.30 4.03
C ARG A 15 -18.13 -12.27 2.94
N ILE A 16 -17.30 -11.28 3.24
CA ILE A 16 -16.89 -10.26 2.27
C ILE A 16 -16.21 -10.87 1.05
N TRP A 17 -15.40 -11.91 1.22
CA TRP A 17 -14.67 -12.54 0.13
C TRP A 17 -15.58 -13.36 -0.77
N PHE A 18 -16.52 -14.09 -0.18
CA PHE A 18 -17.57 -14.79 -0.90
C PHE A 18 -18.49 -13.83 -1.66
N ALA A 19 -18.85 -12.70 -1.03
CA ALA A 19 -19.67 -11.68 -1.65
C ALA A 19 -18.96 -11.00 -2.83
N LEU A 20 -17.66 -10.68 -2.71
CA LEU A 20 -16.86 -10.12 -3.80
C LEU A 20 -16.70 -11.10 -4.97
N ALA A 21 -16.50 -12.39 -4.68
CA ALA A 21 -16.49 -13.43 -5.72
C ALA A 21 -17.86 -13.56 -6.40
N ALA A 22 -18.95 -13.59 -5.63
CA ALA A 22 -20.31 -13.65 -6.15
C ALA A 22 -20.70 -12.38 -6.94
N TYR A 23 -20.14 -11.23 -6.60
CA TYR A 23 -20.31 -10.00 -7.37
C TYR A 23 -19.62 -10.10 -8.74
N ASN A 24 -18.42 -10.69 -8.80
CA ASN A 24 -17.66 -10.80 -10.03
C ASN A 24 -18.17 -11.88 -11.00
N MET A 25 -18.38 -13.11 -10.52
CA MET A 25 -18.79 -14.24 -11.37
C MET A 25 -20.25 -14.68 -11.18
N GLY A 26 -20.99 -14.04 -10.27
CA GLY A 26 -22.37 -14.40 -9.94
C GLY A 26 -22.48 -15.35 -8.74
N TYR A 27 -23.58 -15.19 -7.98
CA TYR A 27 -23.87 -15.98 -6.78
C TYR A 27 -23.98 -17.48 -7.08
N ALA A 28 -24.64 -17.85 -8.19
CA ALA A 28 -24.84 -19.24 -8.58
C ALA A 28 -23.51 -20.00 -8.74
N HIS A 29 -22.52 -19.38 -9.42
CA HIS A 29 -21.20 -19.96 -9.58
C HIS A 29 -20.36 -19.93 -8.29
N MET A 30 -20.61 -18.99 -7.38
CA MET A 30 -20.02 -19.04 -6.03
C MET A 30 -20.49 -20.27 -5.26
N ILE A 31 -21.79 -20.59 -5.35
CA ILE A 31 -22.33 -21.82 -4.76
C ILE A 31 -21.74 -23.08 -5.42
N ASP A 32 -21.54 -23.08 -6.74
CA ASP A 32 -20.83 -24.16 -7.42
C ASP A 32 -19.38 -24.32 -6.92
N ALA A 33 -18.67 -23.22 -6.67
CA ALA A 33 -17.32 -23.27 -6.10
C ALA A 33 -17.31 -23.89 -4.69
N ARG A 34 -18.29 -23.55 -3.86
CA ARG A 34 -18.49 -24.17 -2.54
C ARG A 34 -18.78 -25.67 -2.67
N ALA A 35 -19.70 -26.04 -3.56
CA ALA A 35 -20.03 -27.45 -3.81
C ALA A 35 -18.82 -28.25 -4.32
N LEU A 36 -18.01 -27.67 -5.21
CA LEU A 36 -16.78 -28.28 -5.68
C LEU A 36 -15.74 -28.43 -4.57
N THR A 37 -15.65 -27.46 -3.67
CA THR A 37 -14.75 -27.50 -2.52
C THR A 37 -15.11 -28.65 -1.58
N ALA A 38 -16.39 -28.79 -1.24
CA ALA A 38 -16.88 -29.93 -0.45
C ALA A 38 -16.61 -31.28 -1.15
N LYS A 39 -16.91 -31.38 -2.46
CA LYS A 39 -16.64 -32.60 -3.27
C LYS A 39 -15.15 -32.97 -3.30
N THR A 40 -14.26 -31.99 -3.20
CA THR A 40 -12.80 -32.18 -3.20
C THR A 40 -12.20 -32.20 -1.79
N LYS A 41 -13.02 -32.46 -0.76
CA LYS A 41 -12.62 -32.60 0.66
C LYS A 41 -11.99 -31.34 1.28
N GLY A 42 -12.31 -30.16 0.75
CA GLY A 42 -11.99 -28.87 1.40
C GLY A 42 -13.18 -28.34 2.20
N ASN A 43 -12.95 -27.30 3.00
CA ASN A 43 -14.00 -26.61 3.73
C ASN A 43 -14.75 -25.60 2.83
N PRO A 44 -16.05 -25.82 2.53
CA PRO A 44 -16.83 -24.91 1.68
C PRO A 44 -17.17 -23.56 2.34
N ASP A 45 -16.93 -23.44 3.65
CA ASP A 45 -17.16 -22.22 4.43
C ASP A 45 -15.87 -21.42 4.65
N SER A 46 -14.72 -21.99 4.27
CA SER A 46 -13.43 -21.29 4.33
C SER A 46 -13.05 -20.71 2.97
N TRP A 47 -12.85 -19.39 2.92
CA TRP A 47 -12.41 -18.68 1.75
C TRP A 47 -11.05 -19.18 1.25
N SER A 48 -10.12 -19.54 2.15
CA SER A 48 -8.80 -20.05 1.74
C SER A 48 -8.89 -21.35 0.94
N ASP A 49 -9.88 -22.19 1.25
CA ASP A 49 -10.11 -23.46 0.56
C ASP A 49 -10.89 -23.24 -0.73
N VAL A 50 -11.96 -22.44 -0.68
CA VAL A 50 -12.84 -22.15 -1.82
C VAL A 50 -12.10 -21.41 -2.93
N LYS A 51 -11.26 -20.43 -2.60
CA LYS A 51 -10.54 -19.65 -3.61
C LYS A 51 -9.63 -20.49 -4.49
N GLN A 52 -9.07 -21.58 -3.95
CA GLN A 52 -8.23 -22.52 -4.70
C GLN A 52 -9.02 -23.29 -5.78
N ARG A 53 -10.35 -23.42 -5.62
CA ARG A 53 -11.22 -24.14 -6.57
C ARG A 53 -11.77 -23.22 -7.66
N LEU A 54 -11.74 -21.91 -7.48
CA LEU A 54 -12.28 -20.96 -8.46
C LEU A 54 -11.74 -21.18 -9.90
N PRO A 55 -10.42 -21.34 -10.14
CA PRO A 55 -9.92 -21.56 -11.49
C PRO A 55 -10.38 -22.90 -12.13
N LEU A 56 -10.85 -23.85 -11.32
CA LEU A 56 -11.35 -25.13 -11.82
C LEU A 56 -12.72 -24.99 -12.49
N LEU A 57 -13.49 -23.93 -12.19
CA LEU A 57 -14.82 -23.70 -12.77
C LEU A 57 -14.79 -23.42 -14.28
N SER A 58 -13.62 -23.11 -14.84
CA SER A 58 -13.43 -22.99 -16.29
C SER A 58 -12.95 -24.28 -16.96
N GLN A 59 -12.65 -25.32 -16.18
CA GLN A 59 -12.10 -26.57 -16.69
C GLN A 59 -13.19 -27.61 -16.93
N LYS A 60 -13.30 -28.14 -18.15
CA LYS A 60 -14.34 -29.10 -18.58
C LYS A 60 -14.53 -30.31 -17.66
N PRO A 61 -13.47 -30.96 -17.12
CA PRO A 61 -13.63 -32.08 -16.20
C PRO A 61 -14.40 -31.76 -14.92
N TYR A 62 -14.44 -30.47 -14.54
CA TYR A 62 -15.09 -29.98 -13.33
C TYR A 62 -16.43 -29.34 -13.64
N TYR A 63 -16.47 -28.33 -14.53
CA TYR A 63 -17.69 -27.54 -14.76
C TYR A 63 -18.84 -28.35 -15.34
N SER A 64 -18.55 -29.40 -16.09
CA SER A 64 -19.58 -30.30 -16.64
C SER A 64 -20.38 -31.04 -15.55
N LYS A 65 -19.89 -31.05 -14.31
CA LYS A 65 -20.50 -31.71 -13.14
C LYS A 65 -21.07 -30.70 -12.13
N LEU A 66 -21.01 -29.41 -12.44
CA LEU A 66 -21.53 -28.31 -11.61
C LEU A 66 -22.95 -27.96 -12.04
N THR A 67 -23.73 -27.34 -11.16
CA THR A 67 -25.15 -27.08 -11.41
C THR A 67 -25.33 -25.98 -12.45
N TYR A 68 -24.50 -24.94 -12.41
CA TYR A 68 -24.61 -23.79 -13.31
C TYR A 68 -23.57 -23.81 -14.43
N GLY A 69 -22.66 -24.78 -14.42
CA GLY A 69 -21.74 -25.05 -15.53
C GLY A 69 -20.51 -24.16 -15.53
N TYR A 70 -20.08 -23.76 -16.73
CA TYR A 70 -18.84 -23.01 -16.95
C TYR A 70 -18.88 -21.63 -16.28
N ALA A 71 -17.82 -21.28 -15.57
CA ALA A 71 -17.59 -19.92 -15.08
C ALA A 71 -16.14 -19.49 -15.25
N ARG A 72 -15.91 -18.19 -15.44
CA ARG A 72 -14.58 -17.57 -15.48
C ARG A 72 -14.01 -17.38 -14.07
N GLY A 73 -13.91 -18.46 -13.28
CA GLY A 73 -13.52 -18.36 -11.88
C GLY A 73 -12.08 -17.84 -11.64
N HIS A 74 -11.19 -17.92 -12.64
CA HIS A 74 -9.88 -17.29 -12.57
C HIS A 74 -9.96 -15.74 -12.50
N GLU A 75 -10.96 -15.13 -13.15
CA GLU A 75 -11.20 -13.68 -13.06
C GLU A 75 -11.69 -13.31 -11.66
N ALA A 76 -12.62 -14.10 -11.09
CA ALA A 76 -13.11 -13.89 -9.74
C ALA A 76 -11.99 -14.02 -8.70
N TYR A 77 -11.12 -15.02 -8.85
CA TYR A 77 -9.92 -15.18 -8.02
C TYR A 77 -9.04 -13.93 -8.10
N ALA A 78 -8.68 -13.50 -9.31
CA ALA A 78 -7.82 -12.34 -9.51
C ALA A 78 -8.45 -11.05 -8.95
N TYR A 79 -9.76 -10.88 -9.15
CA TYR A 79 -10.51 -9.74 -8.64
C TYR A 79 -10.42 -9.63 -7.11
N VAL A 80 -10.72 -10.71 -6.39
CA VAL A 80 -10.68 -10.71 -4.92
C VAL A 80 -9.26 -10.53 -4.40
N GLU A 81 -8.27 -11.22 -4.98
CA GLU A 81 -6.88 -11.10 -4.55
C GLU A 81 -6.30 -9.70 -4.79
N ASN A 82 -6.71 -9.03 -5.87
CA ASN A 82 -6.31 -7.64 -6.12
C ASN A 82 -6.88 -6.70 -5.06
N ILE A 83 -8.17 -6.83 -4.71
CA ILE A 83 -8.78 -6.04 -3.63
C ILE A 83 -8.04 -6.26 -2.31
N ARG A 84 -7.72 -7.52 -1.98
CA ARG A 84 -6.98 -7.85 -0.75
C ARG A 84 -5.59 -7.20 -0.73
N LYS A 85 -4.87 -7.21 -1.85
CA LYS A 85 -3.57 -6.53 -1.98
C LYS A 85 -3.69 -5.03 -1.72
N TYR A 86 -4.68 -4.38 -2.32
CA TYR A 86 -4.91 -2.95 -2.09
C TYR A 86 -5.27 -2.66 -0.63
N GLN A 87 -6.12 -3.49 -0.01
CA GLN A 87 -6.46 -3.34 1.40
C GLN A 87 -5.22 -3.43 2.29
N ILE A 88 -4.36 -4.44 2.10
CA ILE A 88 -3.13 -4.61 2.87
C ILE A 88 -2.21 -3.40 2.68
N SER A 89 -2.04 -2.95 1.43
CA SER A 89 -1.21 -1.78 1.13
C SER A 89 -1.73 -0.50 1.80
N LEU A 90 -3.05 -0.29 1.79
CA LEU A 90 -3.68 0.89 2.37
C LEU A 90 -3.57 0.88 3.89
N VAL A 91 -3.85 -0.26 4.53
CA VAL A 91 -3.72 -0.42 5.99
C VAL A 91 -2.27 -0.18 6.40
N GLY A 92 -1.30 -0.77 5.69
CA GLY A 92 0.13 -0.55 5.96
C GLY A 92 0.53 0.92 5.84
N TYR A 93 0.06 1.62 4.81
CA TYR A 93 0.31 3.06 4.65
C TYR A 93 -0.27 3.89 5.79
N LEU A 94 -1.51 3.61 6.20
CA LEU A 94 -2.18 4.32 7.29
C LEU A 94 -1.48 4.09 8.63
N MET A 95 -1.03 2.86 8.90
CA MET A 95 -0.28 2.53 10.10
C MET A 95 1.04 3.30 10.19
N GLU A 96 1.77 3.46 9.07
CA GLU A 96 3.01 4.24 9.05
C GLU A 96 2.72 5.73 9.32
N LYS A 97 1.66 6.28 8.72
CA LYS A 97 1.24 7.67 8.95
C LYS A 97 0.86 7.94 10.41
N GLU A 98 0.16 7.00 11.04
CA GLU A 98 -0.19 7.10 12.45
C GLU A 98 1.07 7.08 13.33
N LYS A 99 2.02 6.20 13.03
CA LYS A 99 3.30 6.12 13.75
C LYS A 99 4.13 7.40 13.62
N GLU A 100 4.22 7.98 12.42
CA GLU A 100 4.87 9.28 12.19
C GLU A 100 4.23 10.39 13.05
N ALA A 101 2.90 10.45 13.08
CA ALA A 101 2.16 11.42 13.86
C ALA A 101 2.39 11.25 15.37
N GLN A 102 2.38 10.01 15.86
CA GLN A 102 2.68 9.69 17.26
C GLN A 102 4.12 10.08 17.63
N ALA A 103 5.09 9.83 16.75
CA ALA A 103 6.49 10.22 16.98
C ALA A 103 6.65 11.75 17.03
N ALA A 104 5.99 12.48 16.13
CA ALA A 104 6.00 13.95 16.13
C ALA A 104 5.37 14.52 17.42
N GLN A 105 4.26 13.93 17.89
CA GLN A 105 3.64 14.31 19.16
C GLN A 105 4.56 14.07 20.36
N GLN A 106 5.22 12.92 20.41
CA GLN A 106 6.19 12.61 21.47
C GLN A 106 7.38 13.58 21.45
N LEU A 107 7.87 13.94 20.26
CA LEU A 107 8.94 14.92 20.11
C LEU A 107 8.51 16.31 20.60
N ALA A 108 7.31 16.77 20.22
CA ALA A 108 6.76 18.05 20.68
C ALA A 108 6.59 18.09 22.21
N GLN A 109 6.15 16.98 22.82
CA GLN A 109 6.06 16.86 24.29
C GLN A 109 7.44 16.88 24.96
N ALA A 110 8.45 16.27 24.35
CA ALA A 110 9.81 16.26 24.88
C ALA A 110 10.50 17.64 24.81
N TYR A 111 10.10 18.50 23.86
CA TYR A 111 10.67 19.84 23.65
C TYR A 111 9.58 20.93 23.65
N PRO A 112 8.97 21.25 24.82
CA PRO A 112 7.80 22.13 24.91
C PRO A 112 8.06 23.60 24.55
N VAL A 113 9.31 24.00 24.28
CA VAL A 113 9.70 25.38 23.94
C VAL A 113 9.47 25.68 22.44
N VAL A 114 9.32 24.66 21.60
CA VAL A 114 9.08 24.79 20.15
C VAL A 114 7.61 24.48 19.86
N ALA A 115 6.91 25.37 19.14
CA ALA A 115 5.50 25.16 18.80
C ALA A 115 5.35 23.96 17.82
N PRO A 116 4.29 23.14 17.95
CA PRO A 116 4.11 21.93 17.14
C PRO A 116 4.07 22.20 15.62
N GLU A 117 3.60 23.38 15.19
CA GLU A 117 3.56 23.81 13.80
C GLU A 117 4.95 24.01 13.16
N GLU A 118 5.99 24.28 13.96
CA GLU A 118 7.36 24.52 13.45
C GLU A 118 8.09 23.22 13.08
N LEU A 119 7.60 22.05 13.52
CA LEU A 119 8.22 20.74 13.26
C LEU A 119 7.88 20.16 11.87
N THR A 120 6.75 20.55 11.29
CA THR A 120 6.23 19.96 10.05
C THR A 120 6.63 20.68 8.76
N HIS A 121 7.22 21.87 8.86
CA HIS A 121 7.74 22.58 7.70
C HIS A 121 9.20 22.18 7.45
N PRO A 122 9.60 21.85 6.20
CA PRO A 122 11.01 21.72 5.90
C PRO A 122 11.65 23.08 6.18
N ILE A 123 12.63 23.13 7.08
CA ILE A 123 13.41 24.33 7.36
C ILE A 123 14.14 24.71 6.06
N THR A 124 13.47 25.45 5.18
CA THR A 124 14.10 26.14 4.06
C THR A 124 14.58 27.48 4.57
N SER A 125 15.49 27.48 5.54
CA SER A 125 16.33 28.65 5.82
C SER A 125 17.41 28.33 6.85
N ILE A 126 18.65 28.31 6.36
CA ILE A 126 19.79 29.07 6.90
C ILE A 126 19.94 28.96 8.42
N LEU A 127 20.72 28.01 8.92
CA LEU A 127 21.28 28.17 10.26
C LEU A 127 22.47 29.14 10.20
N PRO A 128 22.48 30.22 11.00
CA PRO A 128 23.59 31.16 11.16
C PRO A 128 24.59 30.68 12.23
N PHE A 129 24.91 29.38 12.24
CA PHE A 129 25.85 28.78 13.19
C PHE A 129 27.15 28.38 12.46
N ALA A 130 27.87 29.39 11.95
CA ALA A 130 29.25 29.24 11.46
C ALA A 130 30.13 30.43 11.89
N ALA A 131 29.87 31.02 13.06
CA ALA A 131 30.63 32.14 13.61
C ALA A 131 31.33 31.78 14.93
N PHE A 132 31.93 30.59 15.01
CA PHE A 132 32.97 30.30 16.00
C PHE A 132 34.05 29.45 15.33
N SER A 133 34.93 30.10 14.58
CA SER A 133 36.23 29.55 14.20
C SER A 133 37.29 30.49 14.73
N ALA A 134 38.02 30.03 15.75
CA ALA A 134 39.04 30.79 16.48
C ALA A 134 40.36 30.97 15.71
N ASP A 135 40.36 30.85 14.37
CA ASP A 135 41.59 30.81 13.54
C ASP A 135 41.68 31.93 12.49
N ALA A 136 40.80 32.94 12.52
CA ALA A 136 40.85 34.06 11.58
C ALA A 136 41.90 35.13 11.94
N ALA A 137 42.98 34.76 12.62
CA ALA A 137 44.09 35.63 13.00
C ALA A 137 45.44 35.03 12.57
N PHE A 138 45.61 34.77 11.26
CA PHE A 138 46.95 34.56 10.71
C PHE A 138 47.03 35.00 9.25
N GLU A 139 47.59 36.20 9.07
CA GLU A 139 48.47 36.64 7.98
C GLU A 139 48.05 36.35 6.53
N ARG A 140 47.53 37.39 5.85
CA ARG A 140 47.59 37.52 4.39
C ARG A 140 48.62 38.59 4.03
N SER A 141 49.88 38.17 4.03
CA SER A 141 51.00 38.92 3.48
C SER A 141 51.77 37.97 2.58
N HIS A 142 51.65 38.08 1.24
CA HIS A 142 52.77 37.95 0.30
C HIS A 142 52.31 38.18 -1.15
N LEU A 143 53.07 39.07 -1.79
CA LEU A 143 52.98 39.61 -3.14
C LEU A 143 53.33 38.57 -4.22
N ALA A 144 52.60 38.59 -5.34
CA ALA A 144 53.16 38.47 -6.69
C ALA A 144 52.09 38.79 -7.76
N SER A 145 52.39 39.75 -8.62
CA SER A 145 51.74 40.02 -9.92
C SER A 145 52.83 39.81 -11.01
N PRO A 146 52.59 40.06 -12.32
CA PRO A 146 51.39 40.00 -13.18
C PRO A 146 51.67 39.29 -14.54
N ASN A 147 50.64 39.09 -15.39
CA ASN A 147 50.69 39.37 -16.85
C ASN A 147 49.30 39.08 -17.47
N THR A 148 48.52 40.09 -17.91
CA THR A 148 48.49 40.74 -19.26
C THR A 148 48.02 39.77 -20.37
N LEU A 149 47.10 40.08 -21.29
CA LEU A 149 46.76 41.33 -21.99
C LEU A 149 45.26 41.37 -22.41
N VAL A 150 44.69 42.57 -22.40
CA VAL A 150 43.54 42.99 -23.23
C VAL A 150 44.10 43.88 -24.35
N PRO A 151 43.46 43.95 -25.53
CA PRO A 151 42.86 45.24 -25.87
C PRO A 151 41.47 45.14 -26.53
N THR A 152 40.63 46.09 -26.14
CA THR A 152 39.31 46.56 -26.62
C THR A 152 39.47 47.50 -27.85
N PRO A 153 38.46 48.27 -28.36
CA PRO A 153 37.02 48.06 -28.62
C PRO A 153 36.50 48.73 -29.96
N LEU A 154 35.16 48.78 -30.12
CA LEU A 154 34.29 49.74 -30.88
C LEU A 154 34.08 49.54 -32.40
N GLN A 155 32.91 48.99 -32.79
CA GLN A 155 31.67 49.71 -33.13
C GLN A 155 30.50 48.73 -33.19
#